data_AF-A0AA39YLQ2-F1
#
_entry.id   AF-A0AA39YLQ2-F1
#
_cell.length_a   1.000
_cell.length_b   1.000
_cell.length_c   1.000
_cell.angle_alpha   90.00
_cell.angle_beta   90.00
_cell.angle_gamma   90.00
#
_symmetry.space_group_name_H-M   'P 1'
#
loop_
_entity.id
_entity.type
_entity.pdbx_description
1 polymer ?
#
loop_
_entity_poly.entity_id
_entity_poly.type
_entity_poly.pdbx_seq_one_letter_code
_entity_poly.pdbx_strand_id
1 'polypeptide(L)'
;TIPALTHPPPTRTPYLLPQLHGEALTIPGSKGVFRILTSTAQQTSSSSSSSGTSTIAVFTSGSVAADAPGFHYHNHAHDVFLVTKGFLKLWNGPKCRIMGPGDFAYVPPGVVHNPEPLGPNTETLGLVAPGDWVDFFRKVGEEYRGILVPEGDERDLRGWLGGKMRDVGEVDVHFVRGYEAPEIKEWEEGECVLPAEGEGYFLRADRGPRWMLGGVMSRPFICAAQCGGRFAISSIESSCVYREEPFGGAFLRFVEVDHCFVVMEGELRVLLEGGEWTVVQSGQTVVVSAGRAFKLAFGSRYVRVVSFTNGEGLETVVHKAGATFDGYVLPDEVGKVDEEKFRSTCLDLGV
;
A
#
# COMPACT_ATOMS: atom_id res chain seq x y z
N THR A 1 13.57 -13.87 15.63
CA THR A 1 13.93 -12.76 14.72
C THR A 1 13.20 -12.92 13.41
N ILE A 2 12.77 -11.84 12.76
CA ILE A 2 12.13 -11.91 11.44
C ILE A 2 13.24 -12.12 10.38
N PRO A 3 13.17 -13.15 9.52
CA PRO A 3 14.20 -13.41 8.53
C PRO A 3 14.20 -12.34 7.43
N ALA A 4 15.39 -11.88 7.06
CA ALA A 4 15.58 -11.05 5.87
C ALA A 4 15.66 -11.94 4.63
N LEU A 5 14.81 -11.67 3.63
CA LEU A 5 14.71 -12.41 2.39
C LEU A 5 14.88 -11.49 1.20
N THR A 6 15.20 -12.07 0.04
CA THR A 6 15.29 -11.32 -1.23
C THR A 6 13.98 -11.34 -2.01
N HIS A 7 13.10 -12.30 -1.73
CA HIS A 7 11.81 -12.51 -2.38
C HIS A 7 10.76 -12.87 -1.32
N PRO A 8 9.46 -12.59 -1.57
CA PRO A 8 8.38 -13.08 -0.73
C PRO A 8 8.43 -14.62 -0.63
N PRO A 9 8.33 -15.22 0.57
CA PRO A 9 8.37 -16.67 0.73
C PRO A 9 7.09 -17.31 0.19
N PRO A 10 7.10 -18.56 -0.27
CA PRO A 10 5.90 -19.23 -0.80
C PRO A 10 4.89 -19.64 0.29
N THR A 11 5.16 -19.30 1.55
CA THR A 11 4.36 -19.69 2.72
C THR A 11 4.01 -18.47 3.55
N ARG A 12 2.86 -18.52 4.25
CA ARG A 12 2.41 -17.50 5.19
C ARG A 12 3.29 -17.49 6.44
N THR A 13 4.39 -16.73 6.36
CA THR A 13 5.34 -16.51 7.45
C THR A 13 5.75 -15.04 7.47
N PRO A 14 6.17 -14.48 8.63
CA PRO A 14 6.74 -13.14 8.66
C PRO A 14 8.10 -13.06 7.99
N TYR A 15 8.38 -11.96 7.29
CA TYR A 15 9.66 -11.71 6.62
C TYR A 15 9.95 -10.22 6.48
N LEU A 16 11.23 -9.91 6.25
CA LEU A 16 11.75 -8.58 5.94
C LEU A 16 12.32 -8.60 4.51
N LEU A 17 11.94 -7.64 3.69
CA LEU A 17 12.53 -7.37 2.39
C LEU A 17 13.39 -6.11 2.48
N PRO A 18 14.68 -6.18 2.13
CA PRO A 18 15.50 -4.97 1.97
C PRO A 18 14.98 -4.09 0.82
N GLN A 19 15.47 -2.86 0.77
CA GLN A 19 15.11 -1.92 -0.30
C GLN A 19 15.34 -2.52 -1.69
N LEU A 20 14.40 -2.27 -2.60
CA LEU A 20 14.36 -2.77 -3.98
C LEU A 20 14.37 -4.30 -4.16
N HIS A 21 14.18 -5.07 -3.08
CA HIS A 21 13.88 -6.50 -3.16
C HIS A 21 12.36 -6.74 -3.32
N GLY A 22 11.98 -7.99 -3.51
CA GLY A 22 10.64 -8.39 -3.95
C GLY A 22 10.72 -9.19 -5.24
N GLU A 23 9.61 -9.79 -5.66
CA GLU A 23 9.53 -10.43 -6.98
C GLU A 23 9.49 -9.33 -8.06
N ALA A 24 10.60 -9.16 -8.78
CA ALA A 24 10.79 -8.08 -9.73
C ALA A 24 10.38 -8.50 -11.16
N LEU A 25 9.40 -7.82 -11.72
CA LEU A 25 8.84 -8.06 -13.05
C LEU A 25 8.86 -6.79 -13.88
N THR A 26 9.27 -6.87 -15.13
CA THR A 26 9.18 -5.79 -16.12
C THR A 26 8.17 -6.17 -17.20
N ILE A 27 7.33 -5.22 -17.62
CA ILE A 27 6.58 -5.39 -18.87
C ILE A 27 7.45 -4.81 -20.00
N PRO A 28 7.85 -5.61 -21.01
CA PRO A 28 8.62 -5.12 -22.14
C PRO A 28 8.06 -3.84 -22.76
N GLY A 29 8.94 -2.85 -22.96
CA GLY A 29 8.59 -1.53 -23.50
C GLY A 29 7.99 -0.55 -22.49
N SER A 30 7.62 -0.99 -21.28
CA SER A 30 7.14 -0.08 -20.22
C SER A 30 8.25 0.74 -19.57
N LYS A 31 9.52 0.36 -19.80
CA LYS A 31 10.71 0.91 -19.13
C LYS A 31 10.56 0.98 -17.60
N GLY A 32 9.77 0.06 -17.04
CA GLY A 32 9.38 0.04 -15.64
C GLY A 32 9.48 -1.34 -15.01
N VAL A 33 9.50 -1.37 -13.68
CA VAL A 33 9.62 -2.59 -12.87
C VAL A 33 8.61 -2.54 -11.75
N PHE A 34 7.83 -3.62 -11.63
CA PHE A 34 6.99 -3.91 -10.48
C PHE A 34 7.75 -4.85 -9.55
N ARG A 35 7.83 -4.54 -8.25
CA ARG A 35 8.42 -5.42 -7.24
C ARG A 35 7.34 -5.82 -6.25
N ILE A 36 6.88 -7.06 -6.35
CA ILE A 36 5.82 -7.58 -5.49
C ILE A 36 6.43 -7.84 -4.11
N LEU A 37 5.86 -7.18 -3.10
CA LEU A 37 6.29 -7.25 -1.70
C LEU A 37 5.53 -8.34 -0.94
N THR A 38 4.24 -8.52 -1.26
CA THR A 38 3.36 -9.59 -0.76
C THR A 38 2.20 -9.81 -1.74
N SER A 39 1.65 -11.01 -1.79
CA SER A 39 0.44 -11.36 -2.54
C SER A 39 -0.38 -12.44 -1.80
N THR A 40 -1.45 -12.94 -2.43
CA THR A 40 -2.28 -14.05 -1.92
C THR A 40 -1.46 -15.21 -1.34
N ALA A 41 -0.36 -15.59 -1.99
CA ALA A 41 0.49 -16.71 -1.56
C ALA A 41 1.05 -16.57 -0.13
N GLN A 42 1.26 -15.34 0.34
CA GLN A 42 1.74 -15.07 1.70
C GLN A 42 0.61 -14.85 2.72
N GLN A 43 -0.66 -14.82 2.29
CA GLN A 43 -1.83 -14.48 3.12
C GLN A 43 -2.78 -15.67 3.31
N THR A 44 -2.74 -16.65 2.40
CA THR A 44 -3.49 -17.90 2.53
C THR A 44 -2.58 -19.03 3.01
N SER A 45 -3.02 -19.81 3.99
CA SER A 45 -2.44 -21.14 4.23
C SER A 45 -3.01 -22.14 3.23
N SER A 46 -2.23 -23.15 2.84
CA SER A 46 -2.65 -24.24 1.94
C SER A 46 -3.83 -25.08 2.46
N SER A 47 -4.35 -24.78 3.65
CA SER A 47 -5.40 -25.49 4.37
C SER A 47 -6.65 -24.66 4.73
N SER A 48 -6.75 -23.39 4.31
CA SER A 48 -7.91 -22.54 4.62
C SER A 48 -8.38 -21.77 3.40
N SER A 49 -9.49 -22.21 2.83
CA SER A 49 -10.24 -21.52 1.77
C SER A 49 -11.58 -20.97 2.27
N SER A 50 -11.70 -20.62 3.56
CA SER A 50 -13.02 -20.30 4.15
C SER A 50 -13.08 -19.23 5.24
N SER A 51 -12.16 -18.26 5.33
CA SER A 51 -12.51 -16.98 5.99
C SER A 51 -12.82 -15.97 4.90
N GLY A 52 -13.89 -15.19 5.06
CA GLY A 52 -14.29 -14.13 4.11
C GLY A 52 -13.32 -12.95 4.03
N THR A 53 -12.06 -13.16 4.41
CA THR A 53 -10.99 -12.16 4.39
C THR A 53 -10.45 -12.04 2.96
N SER A 54 -10.50 -10.84 2.40
CA SER A 54 -9.90 -10.59 1.08
C SER A 54 -8.37 -10.67 1.18
N THR A 55 -7.70 -11.06 0.11
CA THR A 55 -6.24 -10.94 0.01
C THR A 55 -5.87 -9.68 -0.76
N ILE A 56 -4.66 -9.20 -0.52
CA ILE A 56 -4.09 -8.02 -1.19
C ILE A 56 -2.76 -8.37 -1.83
N ALA A 57 -2.39 -7.68 -2.89
CA ALA A 57 -1.01 -7.62 -3.37
C ALA A 57 -0.47 -6.21 -3.13
N VAL A 58 0.69 -6.11 -2.48
CA VAL A 58 1.39 -4.83 -2.31
C VAL A 58 2.66 -4.89 -3.13
N PHE A 59 2.95 -3.83 -3.88
CA PHE A 59 4.11 -3.76 -4.75
C PHE A 59 4.66 -2.34 -4.81
N THR A 60 5.96 -2.22 -5.09
CA THR A 60 6.51 -0.96 -5.60
C THR A 60 6.48 -0.99 -7.12
N SER A 61 6.27 0.16 -7.75
CA SER A 61 6.48 0.34 -9.18
C SER A 61 7.47 1.48 -9.38
N GLY A 62 8.38 1.33 -10.34
CA GLY A 62 9.30 2.38 -10.74
C GLY A 62 9.45 2.39 -12.26
N SER A 63 9.56 3.57 -12.87
CA SER A 63 9.77 3.70 -14.32
C SER A 63 10.44 5.03 -14.66
N VAL A 64 11.12 5.07 -15.80
CA VAL A 64 11.41 6.33 -16.49
C VAL A 64 10.20 6.72 -17.34
N ALA A 65 10.21 7.93 -17.92
CA ALA A 65 9.18 8.33 -18.89
C ALA A 65 9.03 7.27 -20.00
N ALA A 66 7.82 6.76 -20.15
CA ALA A 66 7.46 5.71 -21.10
C ALA A 66 6.00 5.85 -21.50
N ASP A 67 5.60 5.11 -22.54
CA ASP A 67 4.21 5.05 -22.95
C ASP A 67 3.34 4.48 -21.84
N ALA A 68 2.20 5.13 -21.58
CA ALA A 68 1.19 4.61 -20.68
C ALA A 68 0.58 3.30 -21.22
N PRO A 69 0.12 2.37 -20.36
CA PRO A 69 -0.48 1.11 -20.78
C PRO A 69 -1.75 1.30 -21.64
N GLY A 70 -2.39 2.47 -21.53
CA GLY A 70 -3.61 2.83 -22.22
C GLY A 70 -4.81 2.83 -21.28
N PHE A 71 -5.92 3.45 -21.69
CA PHE A 71 -7.13 3.52 -20.88
C PHE A 71 -7.74 2.12 -20.71
N HIS A 72 -8.00 1.75 -19.46
CA HIS A 72 -8.60 0.46 -19.11
C HIS A 72 -9.38 0.55 -17.80
N TYR A 73 -10.12 -0.52 -17.49
CA TYR A 73 -10.76 -0.73 -16.20
C TYR A 73 -10.71 -2.21 -15.81
N HIS A 74 -11.06 -2.49 -14.57
CA HIS A 74 -11.19 -3.84 -14.00
C HIS A 74 -12.64 -4.05 -13.54
N ASN A 75 -13.23 -5.21 -13.79
CA ASN A 75 -14.56 -5.55 -13.28
C ASN A 75 -14.54 -5.85 -11.77
N HIS A 76 -13.40 -6.30 -11.24
CA HIS A 76 -13.31 -6.80 -9.87
C HIS A 76 -12.13 -6.21 -9.09
N ALA A 77 -11.03 -5.91 -9.77
CA ALA A 77 -9.84 -5.39 -9.10
C ALA A 77 -10.01 -3.94 -8.64
N HIS A 78 -9.49 -3.68 -7.44
CA HIS A 78 -9.32 -2.35 -6.87
C HIS A 78 -7.86 -1.94 -7.00
N ASP A 79 -7.58 -0.76 -7.55
CA ASP A 79 -6.22 -0.24 -7.64
C ASP A 79 -6.00 0.96 -6.73
N VAL A 80 -4.77 1.02 -6.24
CA VAL A 80 -4.26 2.14 -5.47
C VAL A 80 -2.94 2.62 -6.05
N PHE A 81 -2.78 3.94 -6.10
CA PHE A 81 -1.53 4.60 -6.49
C PHE A 81 -1.12 5.59 -5.39
N LEU A 82 -0.01 5.33 -4.71
CA LEU A 82 0.64 6.28 -3.80
C LEU A 82 1.99 6.67 -4.41
N VAL A 83 2.15 7.93 -4.81
CA VAL A 83 3.42 8.38 -5.41
C VAL A 83 4.46 8.56 -4.30
N THR A 84 5.65 8.00 -4.49
CA THR A 84 6.75 8.10 -3.53
C THR A 84 7.92 8.93 -4.07
N LYS A 85 8.03 9.05 -5.39
CA LYS A 85 9.05 9.84 -6.08
C LYS A 85 8.60 10.23 -7.47
N GLY A 86 9.08 11.38 -7.97
CA GLY A 86 8.74 11.86 -9.30
C GLY A 86 7.28 12.31 -9.39
N PHE A 87 6.66 12.11 -10.54
CA PHE A 87 5.29 12.54 -10.78
C PHE A 87 4.52 11.50 -11.59
N LEU A 88 3.31 11.18 -11.18
CA LEU A 88 2.39 10.32 -11.92
C LEU A 88 1.24 11.18 -12.44
N LYS A 89 1.03 11.19 -13.75
CA LYS A 89 -0.23 11.67 -14.30
C LYS A 89 -1.23 10.53 -14.29
N LEU A 90 -2.38 10.76 -13.68
CA LEU A 90 -3.40 9.74 -13.53
C LEU A 90 -4.76 10.29 -13.93
N TRP A 91 -5.39 9.61 -14.87
CA TRP A 91 -6.83 9.70 -15.08
C TRP A 91 -7.52 8.70 -14.17
N ASN A 92 -8.54 9.15 -13.45
CA ASN A 92 -9.38 8.34 -12.57
C ASN A 92 -10.83 8.75 -12.83
N GLY A 93 -11.50 8.02 -13.71
CA GLY A 93 -12.85 8.33 -14.19
C GLY A 93 -12.92 9.75 -14.78
N PRO A 94 -13.76 10.65 -14.21
CA PRO A 94 -13.98 11.98 -14.75
C PRO A 94 -12.89 13.01 -14.40
N LYS A 95 -11.86 12.61 -13.65
CA LYS A 95 -10.81 13.51 -13.17
C LYS A 95 -9.43 13.10 -13.69
N CYS A 96 -8.56 14.09 -13.86
CA CYS A 96 -7.14 13.90 -14.15
C CYS A 96 -6.29 14.81 -13.26
N ARG A 97 -5.23 14.25 -12.67
CA ARG A 97 -4.27 14.95 -11.81
C ARG A 97 -2.84 14.62 -12.20
N ILE A 98 -1.93 15.55 -11.94
CA ILE A 98 -0.50 15.27 -11.80
C ILE A 98 -0.23 15.12 -10.30
N MET A 99 0.12 13.90 -9.90
CA MET A 99 0.36 13.48 -8.53
C MET A 99 1.86 13.50 -8.24
N GLY A 100 2.27 14.15 -7.16
CA GLY A 100 3.65 14.15 -6.64
C GLY A 100 3.79 13.30 -5.38
N PRO A 101 4.99 13.26 -4.75
CA PRO A 101 5.25 12.42 -3.58
C PRO A 101 4.27 12.67 -2.43
N GLY A 102 3.67 11.59 -1.92
CA GLY A 102 2.66 11.60 -0.87
C GLY A 102 1.21 11.72 -1.38
N ASP A 103 1.00 12.08 -2.64
CA ASP A 103 -0.34 12.09 -3.23
C ASP A 103 -0.83 10.66 -3.49
N PHE A 104 -2.11 10.45 -3.23
CA PHE A 104 -2.76 9.14 -3.30
C PHE A 104 -3.96 9.16 -4.24
N ALA A 105 -4.23 8.03 -4.89
CA ALA A 105 -5.46 7.79 -5.63
C ALA A 105 -5.98 6.38 -5.39
N TYR A 106 -7.31 6.28 -5.28
CA TYR A 106 -8.04 5.02 -5.25
C TYR A 106 -8.91 4.91 -6.49
N VAL A 107 -8.80 3.78 -7.19
CA VAL A 107 -9.58 3.45 -8.38
C VAL A 107 -10.39 2.17 -8.10
N PRO A 108 -11.70 2.29 -7.85
CA PRO A 108 -12.56 1.13 -7.64
C PRO A 108 -12.91 0.42 -8.96
N PRO A 109 -13.46 -0.80 -8.89
CA PRO A 109 -13.91 -1.55 -10.05
C PRO A 109 -14.86 -0.74 -10.95
N GLY A 110 -14.73 -0.95 -12.26
CA GLY A 110 -15.51 -0.29 -13.31
C GLY A 110 -15.03 1.11 -13.67
N VAL A 111 -14.08 1.68 -12.94
CA VAL A 111 -13.57 3.03 -13.23
C VAL A 111 -12.45 2.99 -14.26
N VAL A 112 -12.67 3.68 -15.38
CA VAL A 112 -11.66 3.85 -16.43
C VAL A 112 -10.53 4.73 -15.92
N HIS A 113 -9.30 4.24 -16.04
CA HIS A 113 -8.11 4.94 -15.59
C HIS A 113 -6.92 4.67 -16.51
N ASN A 114 -5.86 5.46 -16.34
CA ASN A 114 -4.60 5.30 -17.07
C ASN A 114 -3.45 5.96 -16.28
N PRO A 115 -2.51 5.18 -15.71
CA PRO A 115 -1.33 5.72 -15.04
C PRO A 115 -0.23 6.04 -16.07
N GLU A 116 0.23 7.29 -16.10
CA GLU A 116 1.27 7.79 -16.99
C GLU A 116 2.44 8.36 -16.15
N PRO A 117 3.54 7.61 -15.98
CA PRO A 117 4.72 8.10 -15.29
C PRO A 117 5.33 9.31 -16.02
N LEU A 118 5.58 10.39 -15.28
CA LEU A 118 6.19 11.60 -15.82
C LEU A 118 7.64 11.75 -15.36
N GLY A 119 8.47 12.34 -16.22
CA GLY A 119 9.84 12.70 -15.87
C GLY A 119 10.82 11.52 -15.85
N PRO A 120 12.07 11.75 -15.41
CA PRO A 120 13.16 10.79 -15.60
C PRO A 120 13.10 9.59 -14.64
N ASN A 121 12.38 9.69 -13.51
CA ASN A 121 12.21 8.59 -12.58
C ASN A 121 10.98 8.84 -11.69
N THR A 122 9.97 8.01 -11.84
CA THR A 122 8.74 8.01 -11.04
C THR A 122 8.58 6.68 -10.35
N GLU A 123 8.33 6.73 -9.04
CA GLU A 123 8.14 5.55 -8.20
C GLU A 123 6.81 5.68 -7.44
N THR A 124 6.10 4.56 -7.31
CA THR A 124 4.85 4.45 -6.56
C THR A 124 4.84 3.23 -5.65
N LEU A 125 4.04 3.29 -4.59
CA LEU A 125 3.52 2.12 -3.92
C LEU A 125 2.12 1.84 -4.45
N GLY A 126 1.87 0.59 -4.78
CA GLY A 126 0.58 0.12 -5.27
C GLY A 126 0.01 -1.00 -4.40
N LEU A 127 -1.30 -1.08 -4.40
CA LEU A 127 -2.05 -2.22 -3.88
C LEU A 127 -3.08 -2.63 -4.93
N VAL A 128 -3.21 -3.94 -5.14
CA VAL A 128 -4.37 -4.51 -5.84
C VAL A 128 -5.12 -5.48 -4.92
N ALA A 129 -6.45 -5.44 -4.95
CA ALA A 129 -7.32 -6.43 -4.32
C ALA A 129 -8.38 -6.91 -5.33
N PRO A 130 -8.58 -8.23 -5.52
CA PRO A 130 -7.94 -9.34 -4.80
C PRO A 130 -6.46 -9.50 -5.15
N GLY A 131 -5.68 -10.05 -4.21
CA GLY A 131 -4.22 -10.08 -4.30
C GLY A 131 -3.63 -11.05 -5.32
N ASP A 132 -4.45 -11.92 -5.91
CA ASP A 132 -4.07 -12.81 -7.01
C ASP A 132 -4.10 -12.11 -8.37
N TRP A 133 -4.74 -10.93 -8.47
CA TRP A 133 -4.71 -10.12 -9.69
C TRP A 133 -3.27 -9.81 -10.15
N VAL A 134 -2.32 -9.73 -9.22
CA VAL A 134 -0.89 -9.53 -9.51
C VAL A 134 -0.27 -10.60 -10.42
N ASP A 135 -0.92 -11.77 -10.58
CA ASP A 135 -0.56 -12.79 -11.56
C ASP A 135 -0.62 -12.28 -12.99
N PHE A 136 -1.41 -11.22 -13.26
CA PHE A 136 -1.39 -10.52 -14.54
C PHE A 136 0.04 -10.10 -14.91
N PHE A 137 0.78 -9.46 -13.98
CA PHE A 137 2.17 -9.07 -14.22
C PHE A 137 3.07 -10.27 -14.49
N ARG A 138 2.84 -11.41 -13.83
CA ARG A 138 3.61 -12.65 -14.07
C ARG A 138 3.37 -13.23 -15.46
N LYS A 139 2.14 -13.08 -15.98
CA LYS A 139 1.71 -13.58 -17.29
C LYS A 139 2.20 -12.71 -18.45
N VAL A 140 2.14 -11.38 -18.28
CA VAL A 140 2.50 -10.42 -19.34
C VAL A 140 3.93 -9.90 -19.24
N GLY A 141 4.57 -10.00 -18.08
CA GLY A 141 5.92 -9.51 -17.84
C GLY A 141 7.01 -10.56 -18.05
N GLU A 142 8.23 -10.13 -17.76
CA GLU A 142 9.45 -10.92 -17.69
C GLU A 142 10.14 -10.65 -16.35
N GLU A 143 10.89 -11.62 -15.84
CA GLU A 143 11.72 -11.41 -14.65
C GLU A 143 12.76 -10.30 -14.90
N TYR A 144 12.83 -9.33 -13.98
CA TYR A 144 13.81 -8.26 -14.04
C TYR A 144 14.94 -8.49 -13.03
N ARG A 145 16.18 -8.55 -13.53
CA ARG A 145 17.39 -8.79 -12.72
C ARG A 145 18.30 -7.57 -12.58
N GLY A 146 17.88 -6.41 -13.09
CA GLY A 146 18.63 -5.17 -12.97
C GLY A 146 18.43 -4.46 -11.63
N ILE A 147 18.91 -3.22 -11.52
CA ILE A 147 18.93 -2.47 -10.25
C ILE A 147 17.64 -1.67 -10.07
N LEU A 148 17.38 -0.72 -10.97
CA LEU A 148 16.26 0.23 -10.85
C LEU A 148 15.16 -0.11 -11.85
N VAL A 149 15.39 0.20 -13.13
CA VAL A 149 14.44 0.04 -14.23
C VAL A 149 15.18 -0.20 -15.56
N PRO A 150 14.55 -0.82 -16.57
CA PRO A 150 15.16 -1.03 -17.89
C PRO A 150 14.98 0.21 -18.78
N GLU A 151 15.69 1.29 -18.48
CA GLU A 151 15.58 2.59 -19.19
C GLU A 151 15.74 2.47 -20.72
N GLY A 152 16.68 1.64 -21.19
CA GLY A 152 16.95 1.43 -22.61
C GLY A 152 16.08 0.37 -23.30
N ASP A 153 14.97 -0.06 -22.68
CA ASP A 153 14.05 -1.01 -23.31
C ASP A 153 13.16 -0.32 -24.34
N GLU A 154 13.56 -0.38 -25.61
CA GLU A 154 12.86 0.23 -26.74
C GLU A 154 11.84 -0.71 -27.42
N ARG A 155 11.42 -1.79 -26.75
CA ARG A 155 10.37 -2.68 -27.28
C ARG A 155 9.01 -1.97 -27.33
N ASP A 156 8.15 -2.36 -28.26
CA ASP A 156 6.79 -1.81 -28.39
C ASP A 156 5.88 -2.35 -27.28
N LEU A 157 5.58 -1.51 -26.28
CA LEU A 157 4.70 -1.85 -25.15
C LEU A 157 3.31 -2.29 -25.62
N ARG A 158 2.70 -1.55 -26.54
CA ARG A 158 1.32 -1.81 -26.99
C ARG A 158 1.26 -3.09 -27.81
N GLY A 159 2.23 -3.30 -28.70
CA GLY A 159 2.39 -4.52 -29.47
C GLY A 159 2.61 -5.74 -28.56
N TRP A 160 3.46 -5.61 -27.54
CA TRP A 160 3.73 -6.65 -26.56
C TRP A 160 2.47 -7.03 -25.76
N LEU A 161 1.81 -6.05 -25.14
CA LEU A 161 0.57 -6.26 -24.38
C LEU A 161 -0.52 -6.86 -25.27
N GLY A 162 -0.70 -6.31 -26.48
CA GLY A 162 -1.66 -6.83 -27.44
C GLY A 162 -1.36 -8.28 -27.86
N GLY A 163 -0.08 -8.67 -27.91
CA GLY A 163 0.36 -10.06 -28.10
C GLY A 163 -0.03 -10.95 -26.93
N LYS A 164 0.46 -10.60 -25.73
CA LYS A 164 0.21 -11.37 -24.51
C LYS A 164 -1.27 -11.54 -24.21
N MET A 165 -2.07 -10.48 -24.32
CA MET A 165 -3.51 -10.55 -24.06
C MET A 165 -4.25 -11.56 -24.95
N ARG A 166 -3.74 -11.88 -26.16
CA ARG A 166 -4.30 -12.96 -26.99
C ARG A 166 -3.92 -14.35 -26.47
N ASP A 167 -2.75 -14.49 -25.85
CA ASP A 167 -2.23 -15.77 -25.35
C ASP A 167 -2.77 -16.11 -23.96
N VAL A 168 -2.96 -15.11 -23.09
CA VAL A 168 -3.35 -15.30 -21.69
C VAL A 168 -4.86 -15.58 -21.52
N GLY A 169 -5.66 -15.22 -22.53
CA GLY A 169 -7.11 -15.35 -22.48
C GLY A 169 -7.77 -14.25 -21.63
N GLU A 170 -8.91 -14.58 -21.01
CA GLU A 170 -9.68 -13.64 -20.20
C GLU A 170 -8.93 -13.30 -18.90
N VAL A 171 -8.59 -12.03 -18.75
CA VAL A 171 -8.03 -11.43 -17.53
C VAL A 171 -8.88 -10.23 -17.17
N ASP A 172 -8.90 -9.85 -15.90
CA ASP A 172 -9.67 -8.71 -15.41
C ASP A 172 -8.98 -7.38 -15.79
N VAL A 173 -8.78 -7.13 -17.09
CA VAL A 173 -8.21 -5.90 -17.66
C VAL A 173 -8.91 -5.62 -18.99
N HIS A 174 -9.72 -4.56 -19.02
CA HIS A 174 -10.56 -4.22 -20.16
C HIS A 174 -10.14 -2.88 -20.77
N PHE A 175 -9.40 -2.94 -21.88
CA PHE A 175 -8.95 -1.73 -22.58
C PHE A 175 -10.11 -1.01 -23.27
N VAL A 176 -10.20 0.30 -23.06
CA VAL A 176 -11.24 1.18 -23.62
C VAL A 176 -10.65 2.00 -24.76
N ARG A 177 -11.09 1.72 -25.99
CA ARG A 177 -10.69 2.49 -27.18
C ARG A 177 -11.62 3.67 -27.36
N GLY A 178 -11.06 4.83 -27.73
CA GLY A 178 -11.85 6.04 -27.97
C GLY A 178 -12.40 6.70 -26.70
N TYR A 179 -11.83 6.40 -25.53
CA TYR A 179 -12.19 7.09 -24.30
C TYR A 179 -11.88 8.59 -24.42
N GLU A 180 -12.89 9.44 -24.19
CA GLU A 180 -12.73 10.89 -24.15
C GLU A 180 -12.14 11.28 -22.80
N ALA A 181 -10.80 11.32 -22.76
CA ALA A 181 -10.07 11.59 -21.54
C ALA A 181 -10.31 13.03 -21.05
N PRO A 182 -10.68 13.24 -19.77
CA PRO A 182 -10.81 14.59 -19.22
C PRO A 182 -9.46 15.32 -19.21
N GLU A 183 -9.53 16.64 -19.30
CA GLU A 183 -8.34 17.49 -19.18
C GLU A 183 -7.73 17.42 -17.79
N ILE A 184 -6.42 17.68 -17.72
CA ILE A 184 -5.70 17.86 -16.45
C ILE A 184 -6.28 19.08 -15.74
N LYS A 185 -6.60 18.94 -14.46
CA LYS A 185 -7.06 20.05 -13.62
C LYS A 185 -6.22 20.15 -12.35
N GLU A 186 -6.21 21.35 -11.78
CA GLU A 186 -5.65 21.62 -10.46
C GLU A 186 -6.39 20.85 -9.36
N TRP A 187 -5.73 20.71 -8.21
CA TRP A 187 -6.28 20.07 -7.02
C TRP A 187 -7.51 20.80 -6.49
N GLU A 188 -8.57 20.05 -6.17
CA GLU A 188 -9.81 20.55 -5.59
C GLU A 188 -9.72 20.57 -4.05
N GLU A 189 -10.43 21.50 -3.39
CA GLU A 189 -10.42 21.61 -1.92
C GLU A 189 -10.89 20.31 -1.23
N GLY A 190 -11.83 19.59 -1.84
CA GLY A 190 -12.34 18.31 -1.34
C GLY A 190 -11.38 17.14 -1.43
N GLU A 191 -10.22 17.27 -2.09
CA GLU A 191 -9.22 16.20 -2.21
C GLU A 191 -8.34 16.08 -0.94
N CYS A 192 -9.02 16.13 0.20
CA CYS A 192 -8.49 15.97 1.55
C CYS A 192 -9.44 15.19 2.48
N VAL A 193 -10.54 14.65 1.96
CA VAL A 193 -11.50 13.84 2.70
C VAL A 193 -11.62 12.44 2.10
N LEU A 194 -11.91 11.45 2.94
CA LEU A 194 -12.25 10.11 2.49
C LEU A 194 -13.74 10.06 2.12
N PRO A 195 -14.10 9.66 0.89
CA PRO A 195 -15.49 9.64 0.45
C PRO A 195 -16.25 8.40 0.96
N ALA A 196 -17.46 8.21 0.45
CA ALA A 196 -18.26 7.00 0.67
C ALA A 196 -17.63 5.77 -0.01
N GLU A 197 -18.20 4.59 0.29
CA GLU A 197 -17.79 3.32 -0.29
C GLU A 197 -17.89 3.32 -1.83
N GLY A 198 -16.86 2.80 -2.49
CA GLY A 198 -16.88 2.55 -3.93
C GLY A 198 -16.70 3.78 -4.83
N GLU A 199 -16.45 4.96 -4.25
CA GLU A 199 -16.13 6.17 -5.02
C GLU A 199 -14.62 6.24 -5.30
N GLY A 200 -14.24 6.52 -6.55
CA GLY A 200 -12.84 6.81 -6.92
C GLY A 200 -12.45 8.23 -6.53
N TYR A 201 -11.26 8.42 -5.97
CA TYR A 201 -10.82 9.72 -5.49
C TYR A 201 -9.31 9.91 -5.54
N PHE A 202 -8.91 11.17 -5.41
CA PHE A 202 -7.55 11.61 -5.12
C PHE A 202 -7.50 12.16 -3.70
N LEU A 203 -6.37 11.97 -3.03
CA LEU A 203 -6.08 12.53 -1.73
C LEU A 203 -4.72 13.22 -1.78
N ARG A 204 -4.72 14.53 -1.55
CA ARG A 204 -3.50 15.35 -1.59
C ARG A 204 -2.59 15.04 -0.40
N ALA A 205 -1.29 14.99 -0.67
CA ALA A 205 -0.24 14.68 0.29
C ALA A 205 -0.43 15.42 1.62
N ASP A 206 -0.46 14.66 2.71
CA ASP A 206 -0.58 15.15 4.09
C ASP A 206 -1.85 15.96 4.41
N ARG A 207 -2.87 15.98 3.54
CA ARG A 207 -4.11 16.73 3.78
C ARG A 207 -5.27 15.89 4.32
N GLY A 208 -5.24 14.58 4.11
CA GLY A 208 -6.25 13.62 4.55
C GLY A 208 -6.48 13.59 6.07
N PRO A 209 -7.59 13.00 6.54
CA PRO A 209 -7.95 13.02 7.96
C PRO A 209 -6.89 12.30 8.83
N ARG A 210 -6.81 12.67 10.11
CA ARG A 210 -5.76 12.22 11.03
C ARG A 210 -6.34 11.92 12.39
N TRP A 211 -5.80 10.89 13.03
CA TRP A 211 -6.11 10.51 14.41
C TRP A 211 -4.82 10.34 15.20
N MET A 212 -4.88 10.68 16.48
CA MET A 212 -3.81 10.47 17.45
C MET A 212 -4.29 9.50 18.54
N LEU A 213 -3.46 8.50 18.84
CA LEU A 213 -3.57 7.65 20.01
C LEU A 213 -2.24 7.70 20.76
N GLY A 214 -2.21 8.45 21.87
CA GLY A 214 -0.95 8.73 22.55
C GLY A 214 0.05 9.40 21.61
N GLY A 215 1.24 8.82 21.49
CA GLY A 215 2.30 9.23 20.58
C GLY A 215 2.26 8.62 19.18
N VAL A 216 1.15 8.03 18.74
CA VAL A 216 1.02 7.47 17.38
C VAL A 216 -0.05 8.21 16.59
N MET A 217 0.32 8.73 15.42
CA MET A 217 -0.59 9.27 14.43
C MET A 217 -0.94 8.20 13.40
N SER A 218 -2.23 8.10 13.05
CA SER A 218 -2.69 7.46 11.83
C SER A 218 -3.24 8.52 10.88
N ARG A 219 -2.71 8.56 9.65
CA ARG A 219 -3.25 9.33 8.52
C ARG A 219 -3.69 8.34 7.44
N PRO A 220 -4.95 7.87 7.45
CA PRO A 220 -5.44 6.94 6.45
C PRO A 220 -5.48 7.58 5.07
N PHE A 221 -4.98 6.82 4.09
CA PHE A 221 -5.23 7.08 2.68
C PHE A 221 -6.55 6.47 2.23
N ILE A 222 -6.89 5.29 2.79
CA ILE A 222 -8.15 4.58 2.60
C ILE A 222 -8.41 3.67 3.81
N CYS A 223 -9.65 3.62 4.28
CA CYS A 223 -10.08 2.65 5.29
C CYS A 223 -10.90 1.53 4.63
N ALA A 224 -11.05 0.40 5.33
CA ALA A 224 -11.88 -0.72 4.90
C ALA A 224 -13.30 -0.28 4.48
N ALA A 225 -13.86 0.76 5.11
CA ALA A 225 -15.16 1.31 4.76
C ALA A 225 -15.27 1.85 3.31
N GLN A 226 -14.18 2.32 2.70
CA GLN A 226 -14.21 2.83 1.32
C GLN A 226 -14.20 1.70 0.26
N CYS A 227 -13.75 0.50 0.63
CA CYS A 227 -13.53 -0.61 -0.31
C CYS A 227 -14.26 -1.89 0.11
N GLY A 228 -15.40 -1.77 0.81
CA GLY A 228 -16.25 -2.88 1.22
C GLY A 228 -15.55 -3.91 2.10
N GLY A 229 -14.71 -3.45 3.02
CA GLY A 229 -14.03 -4.28 4.01
C GLY A 229 -12.74 -4.96 3.53
N ARG A 230 -12.30 -4.72 2.28
CA ARG A 230 -11.22 -5.51 1.67
C ARG A 230 -9.82 -5.19 2.20
N PHE A 231 -9.53 -3.92 2.42
CA PHE A 231 -8.20 -3.47 2.84
C PHE A 231 -8.21 -2.08 3.48
N ALA A 232 -7.13 -1.75 4.20
CA ALA A 232 -6.88 -0.39 4.66
C ALA A 232 -5.42 0.00 4.37
N ILE A 233 -5.20 1.29 4.14
CA ILE A 233 -3.86 1.86 3.94
C ILE A 233 -3.76 3.16 4.74
N SER A 234 -2.77 3.23 5.63
CA SER A 234 -2.52 4.40 6.45
C SER A 234 -1.04 4.69 6.57
N SER A 235 -0.69 5.97 6.56
CA SER A 235 0.58 6.41 7.15
C SER A 235 0.47 6.26 8.67
N ILE A 236 1.41 5.57 9.29
CA ILE A 236 1.58 5.44 10.75
C ILE A 236 2.84 6.20 11.11
N GLU A 237 2.68 7.23 11.93
CA GLU A 237 3.76 8.18 12.26
C GLU A 237 3.95 8.28 13.76
N SER A 238 5.20 8.33 14.21
CA SER A 238 5.52 8.47 15.63
C SER A 238 6.99 8.89 15.81
N SER A 239 7.44 8.98 17.06
CA SER A 239 8.74 9.48 17.45
C SER A 239 9.30 8.72 18.66
N CYS A 240 10.61 8.46 18.64
CA CYS A 240 11.33 7.88 19.78
C CYS A 240 11.37 8.78 21.03
N VAL A 241 10.95 10.03 20.94
CA VAL A 241 10.90 10.94 22.11
C VAL A 241 9.58 10.87 22.87
N TYR A 242 8.54 10.28 22.28
CA TYR A 242 7.27 10.11 22.95
C TYR A 242 7.33 9.01 24.00
N ARG A 243 6.63 9.22 25.11
CA ARG A 243 6.55 8.25 26.22
C ARG A 243 5.26 7.42 26.20
N GLU A 244 4.23 7.94 25.55
CA GLU A 244 2.90 7.34 25.45
C GLU A 244 2.84 6.46 24.19
N GLU A 245 3.40 5.25 24.25
CA GLU A 245 3.55 4.35 23.09
C GLU A 245 2.54 3.18 23.14
N PRO A 246 1.35 3.29 22.52
CA PRO A 246 0.29 2.27 22.64
C PRO A 246 0.71 0.89 22.09
N PHE A 247 1.67 0.83 21.17
CA PHE A 247 2.05 -0.40 20.47
C PHE A 247 3.36 -1.04 20.99
N GLY A 248 4.01 -0.43 21.98
CA GLY A 248 5.20 -0.97 22.64
C GLY A 248 4.88 -1.75 23.93
N GLY A 249 3.79 -1.40 24.61
CA GLY A 249 3.42 -1.93 25.93
C GLY A 249 2.92 -3.38 25.92
N ALA A 250 2.00 -3.71 25.01
CA ALA A 250 1.37 -5.03 24.90
C ALA A 250 1.55 -5.63 23.50
N PHE A 251 1.55 -6.96 23.41
CA PHE A 251 1.52 -7.65 22.13
C PHE A 251 0.11 -7.55 21.53
N LEU A 252 0.02 -7.15 20.27
CA LEU A 252 -1.22 -7.11 19.49
C LEU A 252 -1.30 -8.33 18.58
N ARG A 253 -2.44 -9.02 18.53
CA ARG A 253 -2.63 -10.18 17.67
C ARG A 253 -3.89 -10.05 16.85
N PHE A 254 -3.73 -9.56 15.62
CA PHE A 254 -4.79 -9.59 14.63
C PHE A 254 -4.98 -11.01 14.09
N VAL A 255 -6.12 -11.64 14.35
CA VAL A 255 -6.36 -13.06 14.01
C VAL A 255 -6.40 -13.30 12.51
N GLU A 256 -7.02 -12.39 11.75
CA GLU A 256 -7.26 -12.57 10.31
C GLU A 256 -6.53 -11.55 9.42
N VAL A 257 -5.93 -10.50 10.00
CA VAL A 257 -5.33 -9.38 9.26
C VAL A 257 -3.80 -9.50 9.19
N ASP A 258 -3.28 -9.71 7.99
CA ASP A 258 -1.88 -9.57 7.66
C ASP A 258 -1.50 -8.09 7.55
N HIS A 259 -0.31 -7.74 8.02
CA HIS A 259 0.21 -6.38 7.97
C HIS A 259 1.47 -6.33 7.10
N CYS A 260 1.48 -5.45 6.09
CA CYS A 260 2.65 -5.12 5.30
C CYS A 260 3.06 -3.66 5.60
N PHE A 261 4.21 -3.50 6.24
CA PHE A 261 4.74 -2.21 6.65
C PHE A 261 5.89 -1.81 5.73
N VAL A 262 5.71 -0.73 4.96
CA VAL A 262 6.77 -0.12 4.15
C VAL A 262 7.30 1.11 4.88
N VAL A 263 8.56 1.07 5.32
CA VAL A 263 9.16 2.18 6.07
C VAL A 263 9.60 3.26 5.09
N MET A 264 9.00 4.44 5.17
CA MET A 264 9.31 5.57 4.29
C MET A 264 10.42 6.44 4.88
N GLU A 265 10.35 6.71 6.18
CA GLU A 265 11.31 7.57 6.89
C GLU A 265 11.60 7.01 8.28
N GLY A 266 12.86 7.12 8.71
CA GLY A 266 13.31 6.69 10.02
C GLY A 266 13.49 5.18 10.16
N GLU A 267 13.35 4.73 11.40
CA GLU A 267 13.58 3.36 11.84
C GLU A 267 12.35 2.82 12.59
N LEU A 268 11.70 1.81 12.02
CA LEU A 268 10.69 1.01 12.71
C LEU A 268 11.35 -0.19 13.37
N ARG A 269 10.91 -0.57 14.56
CA ARG A 269 11.29 -1.83 15.21
C ARG A 269 10.08 -2.70 15.40
N VAL A 270 10.20 -3.97 15.05
CA VAL A 270 9.13 -4.97 15.20
C VAL A 270 9.61 -6.12 16.07
N LEU A 271 8.85 -6.45 17.10
CA LEU A 271 9.12 -7.60 17.97
C LEU A 271 7.97 -8.59 17.85
N LEU A 272 8.26 -9.81 17.36
CA LEU A 272 7.30 -10.92 17.41
C LEU A 272 7.36 -11.59 18.79
N GLU A 273 6.22 -12.10 19.25
CA GLU A 273 6.15 -12.89 20.49
C GLU A 273 7.13 -14.07 20.45
N GLY A 274 7.96 -14.19 21.50
CA GLY A 274 9.03 -15.19 21.60
C GLY A 274 10.24 -14.94 20.71
N GLY A 275 10.34 -13.76 20.10
CA GLY A 275 11.45 -13.34 19.23
C GLY A 275 12.32 -12.23 19.82
N GLU A 276 13.09 -11.60 18.92
CA GLU A 276 13.95 -10.46 19.20
C GLU A 276 13.52 -9.27 18.34
N TRP A 277 13.85 -8.06 18.77
CA TRP A 277 13.58 -6.84 18.01
C TRP A 277 14.26 -6.90 16.64
N THR A 278 13.46 -6.76 15.58
CA THR A 278 13.94 -6.60 14.21
C THR A 278 13.86 -5.14 13.84
N VAL A 279 14.99 -4.59 13.39
CA VAL A 279 15.11 -3.21 12.92
C VAL A 279 14.76 -3.15 11.43
N VAL A 280 13.91 -2.21 11.05
CA VAL A 280 13.42 -1.99 9.69
C VAL A 280 13.67 -0.54 9.31
N GLN A 281 14.58 -0.35 8.36
CA GLN A 281 15.08 0.96 7.92
C GLN A 281 14.24 1.51 6.76
N SER A 282 14.40 2.80 6.49
CA SER A 282 13.78 3.46 5.33
C SER A 282 14.05 2.70 4.02
N GLY A 283 13.02 2.51 3.21
CA GLY A 283 13.03 1.73 1.98
C GLY A 283 12.84 0.22 2.18
N GLN A 284 12.89 -0.30 3.41
CA GLN A 284 12.64 -1.71 3.69
C GLN A 284 11.15 -1.98 3.94
N THR A 285 10.74 -3.23 3.73
CA THR A 285 9.38 -3.69 3.98
C THR A 285 9.38 -4.87 4.92
N VAL A 286 8.54 -4.86 5.95
CA VAL A 286 8.32 -6.02 6.83
C VAL A 286 6.88 -6.48 6.75
N VAL A 287 6.68 -7.78 6.60
CA VAL A 287 5.37 -8.41 6.58
C VAL A 287 5.19 -9.23 7.86
N VAL A 288 4.10 -8.98 8.58
CA VAL A 288 3.68 -9.72 9.76
C VAL A 288 2.38 -10.43 9.44
N SER A 289 2.43 -11.76 9.39
CA SER A 289 1.26 -12.57 9.04
C SER A 289 0.19 -12.55 10.14
N ALA A 290 -1.07 -12.69 9.76
CA ALA A 290 -2.15 -12.79 10.73
C ALA A 290 -1.96 -13.94 11.72
N GLY A 291 -2.52 -13.79 12.92
CA GLY A 291 -2.37 -14.69 14.05
C GLY A 291 -1.01 -14.60 14.75
N ARG A 292 -0.04 -13.86 14.20
CA ARG A 292 1.25 -13.59 14.86
C ARG A 292 1.13 -12.35 15.73
N ALA A 293 1.40 -12.52 17.02
CA ALA A 293 1.42 -11.40 17.95
C ALA A 293 2.72 -10.57 17.78
N PHE A 294 2.59 -9.25 17.76
CA PHE A 294 3.72 -8.34 17.59
C PHE A 294 3.61 -7.06 18.43
N LYS A 295 4.76 -6.40 18.61
CA LYS A 295 4.91 -5.04 19.16
C LYS A 295 5.65 -4.16 18.16
N LEU A 296 5.39 -2.86 18.23
CA LEU A 296 6.10 -1.84 17.48
C LEU A 296 6.84 -0.89 18.42
N ALA A 297 8.01 -0.43 17.99
CA ALA A 297 8.69 0.71 18.58
C ALA A 297 9.25 1.61 17.48
N PHE A 298 9.31 2.90 17.74
CA PHE A 298 9.72 3.91 16.76
C PHE A 298 11.10 4.41 17.13
N GLY A 299 12.13 3.98 16.38
CA GLY A 299 13.53 4.11 16.77
C GLY A 299 14.17 5.47 16.47
N SER A 300 13.54 6.29 15.62
CA SER A 300 14.05 7.60 15.19
C SER A 300 13.18 8.75 15.71
N ARG A 301 13.72 9.98 15.70
CA ARG A 301 12.96 11.20 16.08
C ARG A 301 11.71 11.41 15.23
N TYR A 302 11.73 10.92 14.01
CA TYR A 302 10.55 10.82 13.17
C TYR A 302 10.59 9.46 12.49
N VAL A 303 9.46 8.76 12.52
CA VAL A 303 9.26 7.51 11.80
C VAL A 303 7.95 7.63 11.05
N ARG A 304 7.97 7.31 9.76
CA ARG A 304 6.79 7.25 8.89
C ARG A 304 6.77 5.90 8.19
N VAL A 305 5.69 5.16 8.40
CA VAL A 305 5.49 3.82 7.84
C VAL A 305 4.16 3.79 7.10
N VAL A 306 4.14 3.37 5.84
CA VAL A 306 2.88 3.07 5.17
C VAL A 306 2.49 1.64 5.52
N SER A 307 1.39 1.49 6.24
CA SER A 307 0.80 0.21 6.62
C SER A 307 -0.27 -0.17 5.61
N PHE A 308 -0.15 -1.36 5.02
CA PHE A 308 -1.16 -1.99 4.18
C PHE A 308 -1.71 -3.22 4.91
N THR A 309 -3.02 -3.35 4.99
CA THR A 309 -3.69 -4.46 5.67
C THR A 309 -4.83 -5.00 4.83
N ASN A 310 -5.10 -6.30 4.91
CA ASN A 310 -6.21 -6.96 4.24
C ASN A 310 -7.50 -6.94 5.09
N GLY A 311 -7.82 -5.75 5.62
CA GLY A 311 -8.96 -5.50 6.50
C GLY A 311 -8.67 -4.34 7.45
N GLU A 312 -9.47 -4.24 8.52
CA GLU A 312 -9.27 -3.28 9.61
C GLU A 312 -8.00 -3.63 10.41
N GLY A 313 -6.98 -2.77 10.33
CA GLY A 313 -5.68 -2.98 10.95
C GLY A 313 -5.40 -2.02 12.11
N LEU A 314 -4.11 -1.72 12.31
CA LEU A 314 -3.65 -0.77 13.33
C LEU A 314 -4.32 0.62 13.20
N GLU A 315 -4.60 1.09 11.98
CA GLU A 315 -5.26 2.37 11.75
C GLU A 315 -6.65 2.41 12.40
N THR A 316 -7.37 1.29 12.39
CA THR A 316 -8.69 1.18 13.02
C THR A 316 -8.59 1.22 14.54
N VAL A 317 -7.54 0.62 15.12
CA VAL A 317 -7.25 0.73 16.56
C VAL A 317 -6.97 2.20 16.93
N VAL A 318 -6.11 2.89 16.18
CA VAL A 318 -5.82 4.32 16.41
C VAL A 318 -7.08 5.18 16.29
N HIS A 319 -7.91 4.93 15.28
CA HIS A 319 -9.14 5.67 15.05
C HIS A 319 -10.14 5.47 16.21
N LYS A 320 -10.47 4.22 16.57
CA LYS A 320 -11.49 3.91 17.58
C LYS A 320 -11.03 4.25 19.00
N ALA A 321 -9.79 3.95 19.35
CA ALA A 321 -9.25 4.23 20.69
C ALA A 321 -8.78 5.69 20.85
N GLY A 322 -8.28 6.31 19.78
CA GLY A 322 -7.74 7.67 19.78
C GLY A 322 -8.79 8.76 19.61
N ALA A 323 -8.33 9.91 19.12
CA ALA A 323 -9.13 11.09 18.81
C ALA A 323 -8.68 11.73 17.49
N THR A 324 -9.58 12.46 16.84
CA THR A 324 -9.24 13.26 15.65
C THR A 324 -8.15 14.29 15.96
N PHE A 325 -7.28 14.56 15.00
CA PHE A 325 -6.18 15.51 15.16
C PHE A 325 -6.13 16.52 14.01
N ASP A 326 -6.30 17.79 14.37
CA ASP A 326 -6.39 18.86 13.37
C ASP A 326 -5.03 19.25 12.79
N GLY A 327 -3.94 19.09 13.56
CA GLY A 327 -2.58 19.39 13.12
C GLY A 327 -2.11 18.48 11.98
N TYR A 328 -1.15 18.94 11.18
CA TYR A 328 -0.66 18.19 10.02
C TYR A 328 0.58 17.35 10.32
N VAL A 329 1.35 17.75 11.33
CA VAL A 329 2.60 17.09 11.76
C VAL A 329 2.48 16.58 13.18
N LEU A 330 3.36 15.66 13.56
CA LEU A 330 3.49 15.19 14.94
C LEU A 330 3.63 16.37 15.92
N PRO A 331 2.82 16.44 17.00
CA PRO A 331 2.87 17.54 17.96
C PRO A 331 4.07 17.41 18.93
N ASP A 332 4.56 18.53 19.48
CA ASP A 332 5.66 18.47 20.46
C ASP A 332 5.27 17.75 21.77
N GLU A 333 3.99 17.83 22.14
CA GLU A 333 3.40 17.16 23.30
C GLU A 333 2.25 16.24 22.86
N VAL A 334 2.16 15.08 23.49
CA VAL A 334 1.16 14.06 23.16
C VAL A 334 0.22 13.81 24.33
N GLY A 335 -1.03 13.49 24.02
CA GLY A 335 -2.01 13.07 25.02
C GLY A 335 -1.65 11.71 25.63
N LYS A 336 -2.26 11.39 26.76
CA LYS A 336 -2.14 10.06 27.36
C LYS A 336 -2.93 9.03 26.57
N VAL A 337 -2.49 7.78 26.61
CA VAL A 337 -3.33 6.66 26.15
C VAL A 337 -4.40 6.37 27.21
N ASP A 338 -5.67 6.39 26.81
CA ASP A 338 -6.75 5.83 27.63
C ASP A 338 -6.67 4.30 27.55
N GLU A 339 -6.00 3.70 28.53
CA GLU A 339 -5.72 2.27 28.58
C GLU A 339 -6.98 1.39 28.64
N GLU A 340 -8.05 1.89 29.27
CA GLU A 340 -9.32 1.16 29.35
C GLU A 340 -10.01 1.15 27.99
N LYS A 341 -10.12 2.32 27.36
CA LYS A 341 -10.69 2.46 26.01
C LYS A 341 -9.86 1.72 24.97
N PHE A 342 -8.53 1.80 25.05
CA PHE A 342 -7.62 1.07 24.17
C PHE A 342 -7.83 -0.44 24.28
N ARG A 343 -7.83 -0.98 25.50
CA ARG A 343 -8.07 -2.41 25.74
C ARG A 343 -9.46 -2.85 25.26
N SER A 344 -10.51 -2.08 25.56
CA SER A 344 -11.86 -2.38 25.10
C SER A 344 -11.93 -2.41 23.57
N THR A 345 -11.31 -1.43 22.92
CA THR A 345 -11.24 -1.34 21.46
C THR A 345 -10.53 -2.56 20.85
N CYS A 346 -9.39 -2.96 21.41
CA CYS A 346 -8.69 -4.16 20.94
C CYS A 346 -9.55 -5.41 21.10
N LEU A 347 -10.23 -5.59 22.23
CA LEU A 347 -11.13 -6.73 22.45
C LEU A 347 -12.29 -6.75 21.45
N ASP A 348 -12.91 -5.59 21.18
CA ASP A 348 -14.01 -5.45 20.22
C ASP A 348 -13.57 -5.76 18.78
N LEU A 349 -12.30 -5.50 18.45
CA LEU A 349 -11.68 -5.79 17.15
C LEU A 349 -11.07 -7.21 17.08
N GLY A 350 -11.05 -7.96 18.18
CA GLY A 350 -10.41 -9.28 18.26
C GLY A 350 -8.88 -9.24 18.15
N VAL A 351 -8.24 -8.21 18.73
CA VAL A 351 -6.79 -7.93 18.71
C VAL A 351 -6.11 -8.19 20.05
#